data_AF-A0A179I7W9-F1
#
_entry.id   AF-A0A179I7W9-F1
#
_cell.length_a   1.000
_cell.length_b   1.000
_cell.length_c   1.000
_cell.angle_alpha   90.00
_cell.angle_beta   90.00
_cell.angle_gamma   90.00
#
_symmetry.space_group_name_H-M   'P 1'
#
loop_
_entity.id
_entity.type
_entity.pdbx_description
1 polymer ?
#
loop_
_entity_poly.entity_id
_entity_poly.type
_entity_poly.pdbx_seq_one_letter_code
_entity_poly.pdbx_strand_id
1 'polypeptide(L)'
;MSPSGAPPPPPLPVPDRVVVADVRPRTTPPSVRPEGPAGAFLLELITVNGYPFKDHWSYFIRSHQHHDTGVVIHATGDVANGFRLEIKRCFQVNEPGSPPNKRIPLQWIEGKHFDERAMLNNWELKFDTVPVCAFEGSLCKVEAPGKTLNTVAGDGVVGKKVALKNCQSWVIESADQLVIDQMLLPEVAAYLRAIEQ
;
A
#
# COMPACT_ATOMS: atom_id res chain seq x y z
N MET A 1 38.64 13.98 65.81
CA MET A 1 37.18 13.83 65.76
C MET A 1 36.79 13.69 64.31
N SER A 2 36.52 12.47 63.85
CA SER A 2 36.12 12.18 62.46
C SER A 2 34.75 11.50 62.49
N PRO A 3 33.75 11.95 61.70
CA PRO A 3 32.48 11.27 61.63
C PRO A 3 32.56 10.04 60.73
N SER A 4 31.99 8.95 61.21
CA SER A 4 31.79 7.68 60.49
C SER A 4 30.72 7.89 59.41
N GLY A 5 31.11 7.76 58.13
CA GLY A 5 30.19 7.79 57.00
C GLY A 5 29.66 6.37 56.72
N ALA A 6 28.35 6.17 56.87
CA ALA A 6 27.70 4.91 56.49
C ALA A 6 27.76 4.70 54.96
N PRO A 7 27.91 3.45 54.48
CA PRO A 7 27.93 3.17 53.04
C PRO A 7 26.56 3.43 52.40
N PRO A 8 26.53 3.83 51.11
CA PRO A 8 25.28 4.12 50.41
C PRO A 8 24.42 2.85 50.25
N PRO A 9 23.08 2.98 50.26
CA PRO A 9 22.18 1.85 50.07
C PRO A 9 22.32 1.25 48.66
N PRO A 10 22.05 -0.05 48.49
CA PRO A 10 22.10 -0.71 47.20
C PRO A 10 21.06 -0.12 46.23
N PRO A 11 21.34 -0.12 44.91
CA PRO A 11 20.41 0.37 43.91
C PRO A 11 19.14 -0.49 43.86
N LEU A 12 17.99 0.17 43.69
CA LEU A 12 16.70 -0.49 43.56
C LEU A 12 16.66 -1.36 42.28
N PRO A 13 15.98 -2.52 42.29
CA PRO A 13 15.77 -3.32 41.09
C PRO A 13 15.00 -2.50 40.04
N VAL A 14 15.51 -2.50 38.81
CA VAL A 14 14.84 -1.90 37.66
C VAL A 14 13.58 -2.72 37.37
N PRO A 15 12.39 -2.13 37.19
CA PRO A 15 11.20 -2.91 36.83
C PRO A 15 11.43 -3.59 35.48
N ASP A 16 11.21 -4.89 35.42
CA ASP A 16 11.23 -5.64 34.16
C ASP A 16 10.28 -4.96 33.17
N ARG A 17 10.89 -4.36 32.15
CA ARG A 17 10.17 -3.76 31.05
C ARG A 17 9.55 -4.93 30.29
N VAL A 18 8.29 -5.22 30.56
CA VAL A 18 7.49 -6.17 29.78
C VAL A 18 7.46 -5.64 28.36
N VAL A 19 8.35 -6.16 27.52
CA VAL A 19 8.28 -6.01 26.08
C VAL A 19 7.07 -6.84 25.71
N VAL A 20 5.91 -6.19 25.62
CA VAL A 20 4.76 -6.75 24.94
C VAL A 20 5.21 -6.88 23.49
N ALA A 21 5.72 -8.07 23.14
CA ALA A 21 5.94 -8.41 21.75
C ALA A 21 4.60 -8.19 21.05
N ASP A 22 4.61 -7.34 20.02
CA ASP A 22 3.45 -7.14 19.17
C ASP A 22 3.18 -8.46 18.46
N VAL A 23 2.39 -9.34 19.08
CA VAL A 23 1.93 -10.60 18.50
C VAL A 23 0.80 -10.27 17.52
N ARG A 24 1.11 -9.47 16.49
CA ARG A 24 0.30 -9.51 15.27
C ARG A 24 0.54 -10.90 14.67
N PRO A 25 -0.51 -11.70 14.41
CA PRO A 25 -0.36 -12.93 13.66
C PRO A 25 0.40 -12.61 12.39
N ARG A 26 1.51 -13.30 12.15
CA ARG A 26 2.27 -13.16 10.91
C ARG A 26 1.37 -13.66 9.79
N THR A 27 0.70 -12.74 9.12
CA THR A 27 -0.17 -13.05 7.99
C THR A 27 0.72 -13.50 6.85
N THR A 28 0.54 -14.76 6.46
CA THR A 28 1.34 -15.37 5.40
C THR A 28 0.97 -14.71 4.07
N PRO A 29 1.94 -14.26 3.26
CA PRO A 29 1.68 -13.79 1.91
C PRO A 29 0.95 -14.84 1.06
N PRO A 30 0.14 -14.41 0.07
CA PRO A 30 -0.47 -15.33 -0.88
C PRO A 30 0.58 -16.21 -1.56
N SER A 31 0.27 -17.51 -1.70
CA SER A 31 1.14 -18.43 -2.44
C SER A 31 0.89 -18.28 -3.94
N VAL A 32 1.69 -17.44 -4.59
CA VAL A 32 1.61 -17.20 -6.03
C VAL A 32 2.67 -18.02 -6.75
N ARG A 33 2.26 -18.73 -7.81
CA ARG A 33 3.20 -19.48 -8.66
C ARG A 33 4.15 -18.52 -9.39
N PRO A 34 5.41 -18.90 -9.63
CA PRO A 34 6.35 -18.04 -10.34
C PRO A 34 5.90 -17.75 -11.79
N GLU A 35 5.21 -18.71 -12.42
CA GLU A 35 4.61 -18.57 -13.73
C GLU A 35 3.07 -18.60 -13.65
N GLY A 36 2.45 -17.69 -14.41
CA GLY A 36 1.01 -17.57 -14.52
C GLY A 36 0.43 -18.29 -15.74
N PRO A 37 -0.90 -18.33 -15.85
CA PRO A 37 -1.57 -18.68 -17.09
C PRO A 37 -1.09 -17.82 -18.26
N ALA A 38 -1.17 -18.36 -19.48
CA ALA A 38 -0.76 -17.62 -20.68
C ALA A 38 -1.53 -16.29 -20.83
N GLY A 39 -0.78 -15.20 -21.02
CA GLY A 39 -1.32 -13.84 -21.15
C GLY A 39 -1.82 -13.21 -19.85
N ALA A 40 -1.72 -13.89 -18.70
CA ALA A 40 -2.07 -13.31 -17.41
C ALA A 40 -0.98 -12.37 -16.90
N PHE A 41 -1.39 -11.34 -16.17
CA PHE A 41 -0.49 -10.36 -15.58
C PHE A 41 -0.35 -10.63 -14.08
N LEU A 42 0.88 -10.50 -13.57
CA LEU A 42 1.15 -10.62 -12.15
C LEU A 42 0.85 -9.27 -11.47
N LEU A 43 -0.11 -9.28 -10.55
CA LEU A 43 -0.33 -8.20 -9.60
C LEU A 43 0.61 -8.38 -8.41
N GLU A 44 1.41 -7.36 -8.12
CA GLU A 44 2.29 -7.28 -6.95
C GLU A 44 1.87 -6.09 -6.08
N LEU A 45 2.01 -6.22 -4.75
CA LEU A 45 2.05 -5.09 -3.83
C LEU A 45 3.50 -4.64 -3.70
N ILE A 46 3.76 -3.36 -3.95
CA ILE A 46 5.06 -2.75 -3.65
C ILE A 46 4.93 -1.81 -2.45
N THR A 47 5.90 -1.88 -1.54
CA THR A 47 5.96 -1.03 -0.35
C THR A 47 7.23 -0.20 -0.36
N VAL A 48 7.10 1.12 -0.24
CA VAL A 48 8.22 2.05 -0.07
C VAL A 48 8.23 2.54 1.37
N ASN A 49 9.40 2.52 2.02
CA ASN A 49 9.55 2.93 3.42
C ASN A 49 9.06 4.37 3.63
N GLY A 50 8.06 4.53 4.49
CA GLY A 50 7.43 5.81 4.76
C GLY A 50 7.98 6.56 5.98
N TYR A 51 8.99 6.02 6.67
CA TYR A 51 9.46 6.55 7.96
C TYR A 51 9.66 8.08 7.92
N PRO A 52 9.11 8.84 8.90
CA PRO A 52 8.49 8.39 10.15
C PRO A 52 6.99 8.03 10.06
N PHE A 53 6.41 8.03 8.86
CA PHE A 53 5.02 7.68 8.60
C PHE A 53 4.86 6.19 8.22
N LYS A 54 3.62 5.78 7.91
CA LYS A 54 3.31 4.45 7.38
C LYS A 54 3.94 4.26 5.99
N ASP A 55 4.27 3.03 5.64
CA ASP A 55 4.81 2.68 4.33
C ASP A 55 3.83 3.07 3.22
N HIS A 56 4.38 3.58 2.12
CA HIS A 56 3.60 3.88 0.94
C HIS A 56 3.32 2.60 0.16
N TRP A 57 2.05 2.28 -0.05
CA TRP A 57 1.61 1.11 -0.81
C TRP A 57 1.18 1.49 -2.22
N SER A 58 1.57 0.66 -3.18
CA SER A 58 1.14 0.76 -4.57
C SER A 58 0.92 -0.63 -5.15
N TYR A 59 0.02 -0.75 -6.12
CA TYR A 59 -0.01 -1.91 -6.99
C TYR A 59 1.06 -1.78 -8.07
N PHE A 60 1.66 -2.89 -8.44
CA PHE A 60 2.53 -3.02 -9.59
C PHE A 60 2.05 -4.16 -10.49
N ILE A 61 1.88 -3.86 -11.77
CA ILE A 61 1.49 -4.82 -12.79
C ILE A 61 2.69 -5.02 -13.71
N ARG A 62 3.26 -6.22 -13.63
CA ARG A 62 4.47 -6.60 -14.35
C ARG A 62 4.20 -6.75 -15.86
N SER A 63 5.06 -6.18 -16.71
CA SER A 63 5.02 -6.47 -18.16
C SER A 63 5.51 -7.89 -18.47
N HIS A 64 5.03 -8.49 -19.57
CA HIS A 64 5.45 -9.83 -19.97
C HIS A 64 6.92 -9.90 -20.38
N GLN A 65 7.46 -8.82 -20.97
CA GLN A 65 8.81 -8.82 -21.54
C GLN A 65 9.88 -8.43 -20.51
N HIS A 66 9.56 -7.53 -19.58
CA HIS A 66 10.51 -6.96 -18.63
C HIS A 66 9.93 -6.96 -17.22
N HIS A 67 10.36 -7.91 -16.38
CA HIS A 67 9.73 -8.16 -15.07
C HIS A 67 9.86 -7.03 -14.04
N ASP A 68 10.75 -6.07 -14.31
CA ASP A 68 10.97 -4.88 -13.49
C ASP A 68 10.36 -3.62 -14.11
N THR A 69 9.77 -3.73 -15.30
CA THR A 69 9.05 -2.65 -15.99
C THR A 69 7.56 -2.97 -16.01
N GLY A 70 6.73 -1.99 -15.71
CA GLY A 70 5.29 -2.23 -15.64
C GLY A 70 4.47 -0.99 -15.37
N VAL A 71 3.28 -1.20 -14.81
CA VAL A 71 2.38 -0.12 -14.40
C VAL A 71 2.34 -0.05 -12.88
N VAL A 72 2.63 1.12 -12.31
CA VAL A 72 2.45 1.39 -10.88
C VAL A 72 1.19 2.20 -10.68
N ILE A 73 0.28 1.74 -9.82
CA ILE A 73 -0.98 2.43 -9.51
C ILE A 73 -1.06 2.68 -8.02
N HIS A 74 -1.26 3.93 -7.63
CA HIS A 74 -1.33 4.31 -6.22
C HIS A 74 -2.12 5.59 -5.99
N ALA A 75 -2.66 5.73 -4.78
CA ALA A 75 -3.12 7.01 -4.28
C ALA A 75 -1.90 7.84 -3.84
N THR A 76 -1.73 9.03 -4.42
CA THR A 76 -0.67 9.99 -4.11
C THR A 76 -1.28 11.29 -3.59
N GLY A 77 -0.60 11.96 -2.66
CA GLY A 77 -1.06 13.20 -2.05
C GLY A 77 -0.86 13.20 -0.54
N ASP A 78 -1.51 14.16 0.11
CA ASP A 78 -1.42 14.34 1.56
C ASP A 78 -2.74 14.85 2.13
N VAL A 79 -2.83 14.90 3.45
CA VAL A 79 -4.03 15.31 4.18
C VAL A 79 -4.47 16.75 3.90
N ALA A 80 -3.53 17.63 3.53
CA ALA A 80 -3.79 19.03 3.26
C ALA A 80 -4.31 19.26 1.83
N ASN A 81 -3.71 18.57 0.86
CA ASN A 81 -3.98 18.72 -0.56
C ASN A 81 -5.03 17.72 -1.08
N GLY A 82 -5.34 16.70 -0.29
CA GLY A 82 -6.14 15.55 -0.71
C GLY A 82 -5.29 14.53 -1.47
N PHE A 83 -5.81 13.32 -1.62
CA PHE A 83 -5.17 12.30 -2.44
C PHE A 83 -5.82 12.22 -3.82
N ARG A 84 -5.03 11.85 -4.82
CA ARG A 84 -5.48 11.53 -6.17
C ARG A 84 -4.91 10.17 -6.58
N LEU A 85 -5.60 9.49 -7.49
CA LEU A 85 -5.08 8.28 -8.11
C LEU A 85 -4.06 8.67 -9.20
N GLU A 86 -2.90 8.02 -9.21
CA GLU A 86 -1.86 8.19 -10.23
C GLU A 86 -1.48 6.82 -10.80
N ILE A 87 -1.39 6.75 -12.13
CA ILE A 87 -1.03 5.57 -12.91
C ILE A 87 0.29 5.88 -13.63
N LYS A 88 1.39 5.25 -13.20
CA LYS A 88 2.70 5.38 -13.82
C LYS A 88 2.88 4.24 -14.81
N ARG A 89 2.86 4.57 -16.09
CA ARG A 89 2.97 3.64 -17.21
C ARG A 89 4.44 3.46 -17.59
N CYS A 90 4.82 2.23 -17.95
CA CYS A 90 6.20 1.87 -18.31
C CYS A 90 7.24 2.26 -17.23
N PHE A 91 6.86 2.15 -15.96
CA PHE A 91 7.70 2.50 -14.81
C PHE A 91 8.68 1.36 -14.51
N GLN A 92 9.95 1.70 -14.31
CA GLN A 92 10.99 0.76 -13.88
C GLN A 92 11.07 0.76 -12.34
N VAL A 93 10.64 -0.34 -11.72
CA VAL A 93 10.46 -0.40 -10.26
C VAL A 93 11.78 -0.41 -9.48
N ASN A 94 12.89 -0.77 -10.12
CA ASN A 94 14.22 -0.85 -9.50
C ASN A 94 15.13 0.34 -9.86
N GLU A 95 14.58 1.42 -10.45
CA GLU A 95 15.38 2.60 -10.77
C GLU A 95 15.99 3.24 -9.50
N PRO A 96 17.25 3.73 -9.57
CA PRO A 96 17.88 4.41 -8.46
C PRO A 96 17.11 5.66 -8.03
N GLY A 97 16.78 5.76 -6.75
CA GLY A 97 16.15 6.96 -6.15
C GLY A 97 15.00 6.64 -5.20
N SER A 98 14.21 5.60 -5.48
CA SER A 98 13.14 5.13 -4.60
C SER A 98 12.73 3.67 -4.85
N PRO A 99 13.67 2.70 -4.80
CA PRO A 99 13.32 1.28 -4.96
C PRO A 99 12.37 0.83 -3.84
N PRO A 100 11.43 -0.09 -4.12
CA PRO A 100 10.57 -0.62 -3.09
C PRO A 100 11.38 -1.44 -2.08
N ASN A 101 11.04 -1.33 -0.81
CA ASN A 101 11.60 -2.14 0.26
C ASN A 101 11.10 -3.59 0.19
N LYS A 102 9.87 -3.79 -0.29
CA LYS A 102 9.28 -5.11 -0.50
C LYS A 102 8.46 -5.13 -1.78
N ARG A 103 8.51 -6.27 -2.47
CA ARG A 103 7.62 -6.65 -3.57
C ARG A 103 6.95 -7.96 -3.18
N ILE A 104 5.63 -7.96 -3.07
CA ILE A 104 4.85 -9.11 -2.62
C ILE A 104 3.93 -9.53 -3.78
N PRO A 105 4.18 -10.68 -4.42
CA PRO A 105 3.25 -11.25 -5.39
C PRO A 105 1.88 -11.48 -4.74
N LEU A 106 0.82 -10.97 -5.36
CA LEU A 106 -0.54 -11.10 -4.84
C LEU A 106 -1.34 -12.16 -5.61
N GLN A 107 -1.42 -12.02 -6.93
CA GLN A 107 -2.19 -12.92 -7.78
C GLN A 107 -1.86 -12.75 -9.27
N TRP A 108 -2.05 -13.81 -10.05
CA TRP A 108 -2.20 -13.72 -11.50
C TRP A 108 -3.62 -13.28 -11.86
N ILE A 109 -3.75 -12.30 -12.74
CA ILE A 109 -5.02 -11.79 -13.24
C ILE A 109 -5.13 -12.09 -14.74
N GLU A 110 -6.28 -12.58 -15.17
CA GLU A 110 -6.50 -12.95 -16.57
C GLU A 110 -6.23 -11.80 -17.55
N GLY A 111 -5.51 -12.09 -18.63
CA GLY A 111 -5.12 -11.12 -19.65
C GLY A 111 -6.27 -10.36 -20.30
N LYS A 112 -7.49 -10.92 -20.30
CA LYS A 112 -8.70 -10.28 -20.85
C LYS A 112 -9.03 -8.93 -20.20
N HIS A 113 -8.52 -8.68 -18.99
CA HIS A 113 -8.73 -7.43 -18.27
C HIS A 113 -7.72 -6.32 -18.62
N PHE A 114 -6.73 -6.63 -19.48
CA PHE A 114 -5.61 -5.76 -19.82
C PHE A 114 -5.46 -5.55 -21.32
N ASP A 115 -4.98 -4.37 -21.68
CA ASP A 115 -4.37 -4.08 -22.98
C ASP A 115 -2.92 -3.66 -22.70
N GLU A 116 -1.98 -4.57 -22.91
CA GLU A 116 -0.56 -4.33 -22.55
C GLU A 116 0.03 -3.13 -23.28
N ARG A 117 -0.35 -2.96 -24.55
CA ARG A 117 0.19 -1.88 -25.37
C ARG A 117 -0.30 -0.53 -24.86
N ALA A 118 -1.58 -0.43 -24.56
CA ALA A 118 -2.16 0.78 -24.00
C ALA A 118 -1.65 1.04 -22.57
N MET A 119 -1.60 0.01 -21.73
CA MET A 119 -1.22 0.16 -20.32
C MET A 119 0.23 0.61 -20.15
N LEU A 120 1.13 0.13 -21.02
CA LEU A 120 2.53 0.52 -21.07
C LEU A 120 2.78 1.77 -21.93
N ASN A 121 1.73 2.43 -22.44
CA ASN A 121 1.85 3.63 -23.27
C ASN A 121 2.86 3.46 -24.42
N ASN A 122 2.76 2.37 -25.18
CA ASN A 122 3.73 2.02 -26.23
C ASN A 122 5.20 2.00 -25.76
N TRP A 123 5.45 1.59 -24.51
CA TRP A 123 6.78 1.54 -23.89
C TRP A 123 7.40 2.92 -23.58
N GLU A 124 6.58 3.97 -23.48
CA GLU A 124 7.03 5.30 -23.07
C GLU A 124 6.56 5.61 -21.64
N LEU A 125 7.50 6.06 -20.79
CA LEU A 125 7.19 6.50 -19.44
C LEU A 125 6.15 7.62 -19.45
N LYS A 126 5.04 7.41 -18.74
CA LYS A 126 3.96 8.40 -18.63
C LYS A 126 3.29 8.33 -17.27
N PHE A 127 2.97 9.51 -16.73
CA PHE A 127 2.15 9.65 -15.54
C PHE A 127 0.74 10.04 -15.99
N ASP A 128 -0.24 9.21 -15.65
CA ASP A 128 -1.62 9.33 -16.11
C ASP A 128 -2.59 9.23 -14.93
N THR A 129 -3.84 9.59 -15.21
CA THR A 129 -4.98 9.44 -14.28
C THR A 129 -6.16 8.75 -14.96
N VAL A 130 -6.10 8.55 -16.29
CA VAL A 130 -7.18 7.96 -17.06
C VAL A 130 -6.92 6.45 -17.24
N PRO A 131 -7.89 5.59 -16.87
CA PRO A 131 -7.77 4.15 -17.06
C PRO A 131 -7.85 3.77 -18.55
N VAL A 132 -7.02 2.82 -18.99
CA VAL A 132 -7.01 2.31 -20.37
C VAL A 132 -7.43 0.84 -20.49
N CYS A 133 -7.70 0.17 -19.37
CA CYS A 133 -8.15 -1.22 -19.35
C CYS A 133 -9.19 -1.48 -18.25
N ALA A 134 -9.82 -2.66 -18.27
CA ALA A 134 -10.86 -3.02 -17.33
C ALA A 134 -10.36 -3.07 -15.89
N PHE A 135 -9.13 -3.55 -15.68
CA PHE A 135 -8.49 -3.58 -14.37
C PHE A 135 -8.30 -2.17 -13.79
N GLU A 136 -7.70 -1.26 -14.56
CA GLU A 136 -7.55 0.15 -14.15
C GLU A 136 -8.92 0.82 -13.92
N GLY A 137 -9.90 0.52 -14.78
CA GLY A 137 -11.27 1.03 -14.64
C GLY A 137 -11.96 0.56 -13.35
N SER A 138 -11.70 -0.68 -12.92
CA SER A 138 -12.19 -1.21 -11.64
C SER A 138 -11.59 -0.45 -10.45
N LEU A 139 -10.26 -0.23 -10.46
CA LEU A 139 -9.57 0.54 -9.43
C LEU A 139 -10.08 2.00 -9.34
N CYS A 140 -10.38 2.63 -10.48
CA CYS A 140 -10.92 3.99 -10.54
C CYS A 140 -12.34 4.15 -9.98
N LYS A 141 -13.08 3.06 -9.73
CA LYS A 141 -14.39 3.13 -9.03
C LYS A 141 -14.24 3.49 -7.56
N VAL A 142 -13.06 3.26 -6.98
CA VAL A 142 -12.76 3.61 -5.59
C VAL A 142 -12.18 5.01 -5.55
N GLU A 143 -12.90 5.91 -4.92
CA GLU A 143 -12.46 7.30 -4.75
C GLU A 143 -11.12 7.35 -3.99
N ALA A 144 -10.21 8.18 -4.48
CA ALA A 144 -8.99 8.47 -3.76
C ALA A 144 -9.33 9.11 -2.39
N PRO A 145 -8.51 8.86 -1.35
CA PRO A 145 -8.72 9.46 -0.04
C PRO A 145 -8.98 10.98 -0.06
N GLY A 146 -10.17 11.39 0.39
CA GLY A 146 -10.60 12.79 0.38
C GLY A 146 -9.87 13.68 1.41
N LYS A 147 -9.96 15.00 1.23
CA LYS A 147 -9.44 16.01 2.18
C LYS A 147 -10.12 15.85 3.54
N THR A 148 -9.33 15.75 4.59
CA THR A 148 -9.81 15.67 5.99
C THR A 148 -9.30 16.86 6.79
N LEU A 149 -9.48 18.06 6.25
CA LEU A 149 -9.40 19.29 7.03
C LEU A 149 -10.79 19.86 7.15
N ASN A 150 -11.38 19.72 8.33
CA ASN A 150 -12.50 20.57 8.74
C ASN A 150 -12.02 22.02 8.57
N THR A 151 -12.60 22.72 7.61
CA THR A 151 -12.47 24.18 7.55
C THR A 151 -13.19 24.69 8.79
N VAL A 152 -12.50 25.41 9.67
CA VAL A 152 -13.13 26.07 10.82
C VAL A 152 -13.99 27.21 10.28
N ALA A 153 -15.22 26.89 9.88
CA ALA A 153 -16.25 27.84 9.52
C ALA A 153 -17.62 27.22 9.81
N GLY A 154 -18.18 27.58 10.98
CA GLY A 154 -19.62 27.54 11.28
C GLY A 154 -20.19 26.19 11.69
N ASP A 155 -20.70 26.14 12.92
CA ASP A 155 -21.75 25.26 13.46
C ASP A 155 -22.03 23.92 12.74
N GLY A 156 -21.51 22.81 13.29
CA GLY A 156 -21.84 21.48 12.76
C GLY A 156 -21.38 20.31 13.63
N VAL A 157 -22.35 19.67 14.27
CA VAL A 157 -22.39 18.30 14.85
C VAL A 157 -21.05 17.63 15.21
N VAL A 158 -20.83 17.55 16.52
CA VAL A 158 -19.80 16.73 17.18
C VAL A 158 -19.89 15.25 16.76
N GLY A 159 -18.78 14.67 16.30
CA GLY A 159 -18.47 13.28 16.64
C GLY A 159 -18.45 12.20 15.56
N LYS A 160 -18.41 12.49 14.25
CA LYS A 160 -18.01 11.45 13.28
C LYS A 160 -16.50 11.34 13.26
N LYS A 161 -15.96 10.21 13.75
CA LYS A 161 -14.56 9.81 13.50
C LYS A 161 -14.36 9.82 11.99
N VAL A 162 -13.71 10.86 11.48
CA VAL A 162 -13.27 10.91 10.09
C VAL A 162 -12.10 9.94 10.01
N ALA A 163 -12.34 8.73 9.50
CA ALA A 163 -11.28 7.78 9.25
C ALA A 163 -10.35 8.43 8.21
N LEU A 164 -9.10 8.68 8.61
CA LEU A 164 -8.10 9.28 7.74
C LEU A 164 -7.75 8.28 6.64
N LYS A 165 -8.41 8.40 5.49
CA LYS A 165 -8.06 7.62 4.30
C LYS A 165 -6.63 7.98 3.86
N ASN A 166 -5.84 6.97 3.52
CA ASN A 166 -4.46 7.04 3.04
C ASN A 166 -4.23 6.02 1.90
N CYS A 167 -2.99 5.89 1.40
CA CYS A 167 -2.67 4.95 0.31
C CYS A 167 -2.94 3.48 0.65
N GLN A 168 -2.74 3.04 1.89
CA GLN A 168 -3.03 1.66 2.32
C GLN A 168 -4.54 1.39 2.35
N SER A 169 -5.32 2.32 2.90
CA SER A 169 -6.79 2.18 2.88
C SER A 169 -7.35 2.19 1.46
N TRP A 170 -6.74 2.95 0.53
CA TRP A 170 -7.12 2.92 -0.88
C TRP A 170 -6.81 1.57 -1.53
N VAL A 171 -5.64 0.98 -1.25
CA VAL A 171 -5.29 -0.39 -1.71
C VAL A 171 -6.29 -1.41 -1.16
N ILE A 172 -6.70 -1.29 0.10
CA ILE A 172 -7.69 -2.19 0.70
C ILE A 172 -9.07 -2.05 0.06
N GLU A 173 -9.59 -0.82 -0.05
CA GLU A 173 -10.90 -0.55 -0.65
C GLU A 173 -10.94 -0.96 -2.13
N SER A 174 -9.84 -0.73 -2.87
CA SER A 174 -9.73 -1.13 -4.28
C SER A 174 -9.54 -2.65 -4.45
N ALA A 175 -8.88 -3.34 -3.53
CA ALA A 175 -8.87 -4.80 -3.51
C ALA A 175 -10.29 -5.37 -3.39
N ASP A 176 -11.12 -4.79 -2.51
CA ASP A 176 -12.51 -5.19 -2.35
C ASP A 176 -13.33 -4.95 -3.62
N GLN A 177 -13.09 -3.83 -4.30
CA GLN A 177 -13.70 -3.56 -5.58
C GLN A 177 -13.29 -4.57 -6.68
N LEU A 178 -12.02 -4.99 -6.70
CA LEU A 178 -11.56 -6.03 -7.63
C LEU A 178 -12.16 -7.41 -7.32
N VAL A 179 -12.46 -7.69 -6.05
CA VAL A 179 -13.21 -8.91 -5.67
C VAL A 179 -14.65 -8.85 -6.18
N ILE A 180 -15.32 -7.70 -6.03
CA ILE A 180 -16.68 -7.47 -6.57
C ILE A 180 -16.70 -7.67 -8.09
N ASP A 181 -15.69 -7.14 -8.78
CA ASP A 181 -15.55 -7.26 -10.23
C ASP A 181 -14.96 -8.62 -10.68
N GLN A 182 -14.76 -9.56 -9.76
CA GLN A 182 -14.27 -10.92 -10.00
C GLN A 182 -12.86 -11.00 -10.63
N MET A 183 -12.02 -9.99 -10.37
CA MET A 183 -10.64 -9.93 -10.84
C MET A 183 -9.63 -10.39 -9.77
N LEU A 184 -10.01 -10.28 -8.49
CA LEU A 184 -9.18 -10.65 -7.35
C LEU A 184 -9.89 -11.66 -6.45
N LEU A 185 -9.13 -12.59 -5.88
CA LEU A 185 -9.62 -13.55 -4.91
C LEU A 185 -9.87 -12.89 -3.54
N PRO A 186 -10.97 -13.21 -2.84
CA PRO A 186 -11.28 -12.65 -1.52
C PRO A 186 -10.15 -12.82 -0.49
N GLU A 187 -9.39 -13.91 -0.58
CA GLU A 187 -8.28 -14.21 0.33
C GLU A 187 -7.14 -13.20 0.18
N VAL A 188 -6.92 -12.68 -1.02
CA VAL A 188 -5.89 -11.66 -1.28
C VAL A 188 -6.32 -10.32 -0.68
N ALA A 189 -7.59 -9.94 -0.81
CA ALA A 189 -8.12 -8.75 -0.16
C ALA A 189 -8.07 -8.87 1.37
N ALA A 190 -8.40 -10.05 1.92
CA ALA A 190 -8.27 -10.34 3.35
C ALA A 190 -6.82 -10.24 3.83
N TYR A 191 -5.85 -10.72 3.04
CA TYR A 191 -4.43 -10.56 3.33
C TYR A 191 -4.03 -9.10 3.42
N LEU A 192 -4.41 -8.26 2.44
CA LEU A 192 -4.09 -6.83 2.41
C LEU A 192 -4.64 -6.09 3.63
N ARG A 193 -5.87 -6.38 4.05
CA ARG A 193 -6.44 -5.84 5.30
C ARG A 193 -5.64 -6.25 6.53
N ALA A 194 -5.15 -7.49 6.55
CA ALA A 194 -4.47 -8.03 7.71
C ALA A 194 -3.02 -7.53 7.86
N ILE A 195 -2.42 -6.97 6.80
CA ILE A 195 -1.08 -6.36 6.84
C ILE A 195 -1.11 -4.82 6.95
N GLU A 196 -2.28 -4.18 7.05
CA GLU A 196 -2.41 -2.73 7.23
C GLU A 196 -1.65 -2.26 8.48
N GLN A 197 -0.94 -1.14 8.37
CA GLN A 197 -0.12 -0.58 9.44
C GLN A 197 -0.91 0.33 10.36
#